data_AF-A0A182JUD8-F1
#
_entry.id   AF-A0A182JUD8-F1
#
_cell.length_a   1.000
_cell.length_b   1.000
_cell.length_c   1.000
_cell.angle_alpha   90.00
_cell.angle_beta   90.00
_cell.angle_gamma   90.00
#
_symmetry.space_group_name_H-M   'P 1'
#
loop_
_entity.id
_entity.type
_entity.pdbx_description
1 polymer ?
#
loop_
_entity_poly.entity_id
_entity_poly.type
_entity_poly.pdbx_seq_one_letter_code
_entity_poly.pdbx_strand_id
1 'polypeptide(L)'
;MESKFVLYIKFNGCIIVLLAGFCVIVNAHRWLMQMQNWNEYPFEEGLELRNHPVVDGVFQIMWITAVASLYQALWLEVELLLYPIGFMLGLESLIIGASDVIKHWNDDAEDCFLRKGQDGVVWFAILVYFYYTLYILQKLFRLKVRKSSATPAARSNYPLVRVQ
;
A
#
# COMPACT_ATOMS: atom_id res chain seq x y z
N MET A 1 -19.66 16.09 -3.21
CA MET A 1 -19.32 14.91 -4.04
C MET A 1 -20.58 14.10 -4.23
N GLU A 2 -20.89 13.74 -5.46
CA GLU A 2 -22.00 12.85 -5.78
C GLU A 2 -21.77 11.48 -5.14
N SER A 3 -22.81 10.88 -4.57
CA SER A 3 -22.76 9.56 -3.90
C SER A 3 -22.13 8.47 -4.80
N LYS A 4 -22.38 8.56 -6.11
CA LYS A 4 -21.84 7.64 -7.12
C LYS A 4 -20.31 7.71 -7.24
N PHE A 5 -19.73 8.90 -7.14
CA PHE A 5 -18.28 9.11 -7.21
C PHE A 5 -17.56 8.51 -5.99
N VAL A 6 -18.16 8.66 -4.81
CA VAL A 6 -17.65 8.06 -3.56
C VAL A 6 -17.64 6.53 -3.65
N LEU A 7 -18.72 5.94 -4.17
CA LEU A 7 -18.82 4.50 -4.38
C LEU A 7 -17.75 3.99 -5.35
N TYR A 8 -17.54 4.70 -6.46
CA TYR A 8 -16.53 4.36 -7.46
C TYR A 8 -15.11 4.38 -6.88
N ILE A 9 -14.75 5.39 -6.10
CA ILE A 9 -13.41 5.47 -5.47
C ILE A 9 -13.20 4.30 -4.51
N LYS A 10 -14.20 4.01 -3.66
CA LYS A 10 -14.11 2.87 -2.73
C LYS A 10 -13.98 1.55 -3.46
N PHE A 11 -14.70 1.38 -4.57
CA PHE A 11 -14.59 0.19 -5.41
C PHE A 11 -13.16 0.02 -5.96
N ASN A 12 -12.53 1.09 -6.46
CA ASN A 12 -11.12 1.04 -6.89
C ASN A 12 -10.17 0.70 -5.73
N GLY A 13 -10.41 1.26 -4.54
CA GLY A 13 -9.68 0.87 -3.33
C GLY A 13 -9.82 -0.63 -3.01
N CYS A 14 -11.02 -1.19 -3.15
CA CYS A 14 -11.24 -2.63 -2.97
C CYS A 14 -10.53 -3.48 -4.02
N ILE A 15 -10.51 -3.05 -5.29
CA ILE A 15 -9.73 -3.72 -6.35
C ILE A 15 -8.25 -3.76 -5.97
N ILE A 16 -7.71 -2.64 -5.50
CA ILE A 16 -6.33 -2.55 -5.04
C ILE A 16 -6.06 -3.55 -3.91
N VAL A 17 -6.95 -3.64 -2.90
CA VAL A 17 -6.80 -4.62 -1.81
C VAL A 17 -6.82 -6.05 -2.33
N LEU A 18 -7.71 -6.37 -3.28
CA LEU A 18 -7.79 -7.71 -3.86
C LEU A 18 -6.51 -8.08 -4.61
N LEU A 19 -6.01 -7.17 -5.45
CA LEU A 19 -4.78 -7.39 -6.23
C LEU A 19 -3.56 -7.50 -5.32
N ALA A 20 -3.36 -6.52 -4.43
CA ALA A 20 -2.24 -6.53 -3.50
C ALA A 20 -2.31 -7.73 -2.55
N GLY A 21 -3.50 -8.06 -2.03
CA GLY A 21 -3.72 -9.23 -1.18
C GLY A 21 -3.40 -10.54 -1.89
N PHE A 22 -3.81 -10.69 -3.15
CA PHE A 22 -3.43 -11.85 -3.95
C PHE A 22 -1.91 -11.97 -4.12
N CYS A 23 -1.23 -10.89 -4.49
CA CYS A 23 0.23 -10.87 -4.61
C CYS A 23 0.92 -11.23 -3.29
N VAL A 24 0.45 -10.67 -2.18
CA VAL A 24 0.95 -10.95 -0.84
C VAL A 24 0.78 -12.43 -0.47
N ILE A 25 -0.37 -13.05 -0.79
CA ILE A 25 -0.58 -14.48 -0.52
C ILE A 25 0.37 -15.36 -1.35
N VAL A 26 0.51 -15.07 -2.65
CA VAL A 26 1.43 -15.81 -3.53
C VAL A 26 2.87 -15.68 -3.04
N ASN A 27 3.29 -14.48 -2.64
CA ASN A 27 4.64 -14.24 -2.12
C ASN A 27 4.84 -14.91 -0.76
N ALA A 28 3.85 -14.90 0.14
CA ALA A 28 3.91 -15.60 1.41
C ALA A 28 4.09 -17.11 1.21
N HIS A 29 3.39 -17.69 0.23
CA HIS A 29 3.55 -19.10 -0.11
C HIS A 29 4.96 -19.40 -0.63
N ARG A 30 5.50 -18.56 -1.53
CA ARG A 30 6.89 -18.71 -2.03
C ARG A 30 7.91 -18.60 -0.90
N TRP A 31 7.75 -17.61 -0.03
CA TRP A 31 8.60 -17.41 1.12
C TRP A 31 8.58 -18.61 2.08
N LEU A 32 7.40 -19.19 2.36
CA LEU A 32 7.28 -20.40 3.18
C LEU A 32 8.04 -21.59 2.56
N MET A 33 7.98 -21.75 1.24
CA MET A 33 8.75 -22.79 0.53
C MET A 33 10.26 -22.54 0.62
N GLN A 34 10.71 -21.29 0.49
CA GLN A 34 12.13 -20.93 0.64
C GLN A 34 12.64 -21.16 2.07
N MET A 35 11.83 -20.85 3.08
CA MET A 35 12.18 -21.08 4.49
C MET A 35 12.40 -22.57 4.81
N GLN A 36 11.71 -23.48 4.12
CA GLN A 36 11.93 -24.92 4.29
C GLN A 36 13.32 -25.37 3.81
N ASN A 37 13.91 -24.66 2.85
CA ASN A 37 15.22 -24.96 2.26
C ASN A 37 16.29 -23.91 2.63
N TRP A 38 16.13 -23.22 3.76
CA TRP A 38 16.97 -22.06 4.12
C TRP A 38 18.48 -22.35 4.23
N ASN A 39 18.86 -23.61 4.53
CA ASN A 39 20.26 -24.05 4.60
C ASN A 39 21.00 -23.96 3.24
N GLU A 40 20.28 -23.83 2.14
CA GLU A 40 20.84 -23.67 0.78
C GLU A 40 21.22 -22.21 0.45
N TYR A 41 20.84 -21.25 1.30
CA TYR A 41 21.05 -19.82 1.10
C TYR A 41 21.98 -19.25 2.18
N PRO A 42 23.31 -19.41 2.06
CA PRO A 42 24.24 -18.75 2.98
C PRO A 42 24.07 -17.22 2.87
N PHE A 43 24.30 -16.51 3.98
CA PHE A 43 24.46 -15.05 3.94
C PHE A 43 25.72 -14.74 3.14
N GLU A 44 25.61 -14.58 1.82
CA GLU A 44 26.73 -14.06 1.04
C GLU A 44 27.00 -12.61 1.43
N GLU A 45 28.29 -12.28 1.59
CA GLU A 45 28.77 -10.92 1.87
C GLU A 45 28.59 -10.05 0.61
N GLY A 46 27.37 -9.61 0.36
CA GLY A 46 27.03 -8.79 -0.79
C GLY A 46 25.73 -8.01 -0.62
N LEU A 47 25.54 -6.98 -1.44
CA LEU A 47 24.34 -6.11 -1.45
C LEU A 47 23.03 -6.85 -1.78
N GLU A 48 23.08 -8.14 -2.09
CA GLU A 48 21.94 -9.01 -2.44
C GLU A 48 21.23 -9.61 -1.21
N LEU A 49 21.22 -8.88 -0.09
CA LEU A 49 20.55 -9.31 1.15
C LEU A 49 19.07 -9.66 0.95
N ARG A 50 18.44 -9.11 -0.11
CA ARG A 50 17.04 -9.36 -0.48
C ARG A 50 16.76 -10.81 -0.87
N ASN A 51 17.76 -11.59 -1.27
CA ASN A 51 17.57 -13.00 -1.61
C ASN A 51 17.62 -13.93 -0.38
N HIS A 52 17.90 -13.39 0.81
CA HIS A 52 17.94 -14.19 2.03
C HIS A 52 16.52 -14.39 2.61
N PRO A 53 16.09 -15.64 2.92
CA PRO A 53 14.72 -15.96 3.35
C PRO A 53 14.22 -15.15 4.56
N VAL A 54 15.11 -14.78 5.47
CA VAL A 54 14.78 -13.96 6.65
C VAL A 54 14.46 -12.51 6.27
N VAL A 55 15.24 -11.91 5.36
CA VAL A 55 15.06 -10.52 4.93
C VAL A 55 13.76 -10.42 4.12
N ASP A 56 13.55 -11.35 3.19
CA ASP A 56 12.30 -11.47 2.45
C ASP A 56 11.09 -11.65 3.38
N GLY A 57 11.25 -12.43 4.46
CA GLY A 57 10.21 -12.59 5.49
C GLY A 57 9.82 -11.28 6.17
N VAL A 58 10.79 -10.40 6.49
CA VAL A 58 10.51 -9.09 7.07
C VAL A 58 9.72 -8.22 6.09
N PHE A 59 10.13 -8.15 4.83
CA PHE A 59 9.39 -7.42 3.79
C PHE A 59 7.99 -7.98 3.58
N GLN A 60 7.84 -9.31 3.60
CA GLN A 60 6.56 -9.99 3.46
C GLN A 60 5.61 -9.64 4.61
N ILE A 61 6.08 -9.63 5.86
CA ILE A 61 5.28 -9.22 7.02
C ILE A 61 4.84 -7.75 6.88
N MET A 62 5.76 -6.85 6.51
CA MET A 62 5.42 -5.44 6.31
C MET A 62 4.35 -5.26 5.21
N TRP A 63 4.43 -6.03 4.12
CA TRP A 63 3.43 -6.02 3.05
C TRP A 63 2.06 -6.54 3.52
N ILE A 64 2.02 -7.61 4.31
CA ILE A 64 0.80 -8.11 4.95
C ILE A 64 0.18 -7.02 5.82
N THR A 65 0.98 -6.38 6.68
CA THR A 65 0.52 -5.29 7.55
C THR A 65 0.00 -4.10 6.74
N ALA A 66 0.67 -3.73 5.66
CA ALA A 66 0.26 -2.64 4.78
C ALA A 66 -1.08 -2.90 4.07
N VAL A 67 -1.28 -4.10 3.53
CA VAL A 67 -2.54 -4.49 2.88
C VAL A 67 -3.68 -4.59 3.89
N ALA A 68 -3.42 -5.15 5.08
CA ALA A 68 -4.40 -5.19 6.16
C ALA A 68 -4.80 -3.78 6.62
N SER A 69 -3.84 -2.87 6.73
CA SER A 69 -4.08 -1.46 7.08
C SER A 69 -4.94 -0.78 6.00
N LEU A 70 -4.66 -0.99 4.71
CA LEU A 70 -5.48 -0.45 3.62
C LEU A 70 -6.92 -0.99 3.68
N TYR A 71 -7.10 -2.29 3.90
CA TYR A 71 -8.43 -2.87 4.08
C TYR A 71 -9.19 -2.22 5.25
N GLN A 72 -8.53 -2.07 6.41
CA GLN A 72 -9.11 -1.38 7.55
C GLN A 72 -9.40 0.10 7.24
N ALA A 73 -8.53 0.79 6.51
CA ALA A 73 -8.73 2.18 6.08
C ALA A 73 -9.99 2.35 5.25
N LEU A 74 -10.30 1.41 4.34
CA LEU A 74 -11.50 1.47 3.50
C LEU A 74 -12.81 1.28 4.29
N TRP A 75 -12.79 0.39 5.29
CA TRP A 75 -13.96 0.10 6.12
C TRP A 75 -14.19 1.13 7.21
N LEU A 76 -13.14 1.50 7.93
CA LEU A 76 -13.18 2.48 9.02
C LEU A 76 -13.13 3.92 8.50
N GLU A 77 -12.76 4.11 7.23
CA GLU A 77 -12.58 5.41 6.59
C GLU A 77 -11.59 6.31 7.34
N VAL A 78 -10.51 5.70 7.86
CA VAL A 78 -9.47 6.38 8.62
C VAL A 78 -8.27 6.64 7.72
N GLU A 79 -7.95 7.93 7.51
CA GLU A 79 -6.82 8.39 6.71
C GLU A 79 -5.48 7.81 7.19
N LEU A 80 -5.26 7.73 8.51
CA LEU A 80 -3.99 7.28 9.07
C LEU A 80 -3.62 5.84 8.63
N LEU A 81 -4.62 5.01 8.35
CA LEU A 81 -4.41 3.62 7.94
C LEU A 81 -4.03 3.48 6.45
N LEU A 82 -4.05 4.57 5.68
CA LEU A 82 -3.56 4.60 4.29
C LEU A 82 -2.03 4.77 4.20
N TYR A 83 -1.38 5.30 5.24
CA TYR A 83 0.07 5.56 5.20
C TYR A 83 0.92 4.29 5.03
N PRO A 84 0.64 3.17 5.73
CA PRO A 84 1.47 1.96 5.61
C PRO A 84 1.59 1.43 4.18
N ILE A 85 0.50 1.42 3.42
CA ILE A 85 0.53 0.94 2.02
C ILE A 85 1.25 1.91 1.09
N GLY A 86 1.08 3.23 1.28
CA GLY A 86 1.84 4.22 0.52
C GLY A 86 3.34 4.16 0.80
N PHE A 87 3.71 4.00 2.08
CA PHE A 87 5.11 3.85 2.48
C PHE A 87 5.74 2.60 1.87
N MET A 88 5.08 1.44 1.96
CA MET A 88 5.62 0.19 1.41
C MET A 88 5.83 0.24 -0.10
N LEU A 89 4.89 0.85 -0.83
CA LEU A 89 5.05 1.07 -2.27
C LEU A 89 6.21 2.01 -2.60
N GLY A 90 6.37 3.08 -1.84
CA GLY A 90 7.47 4.03 -2.01
C GLY A 90 8.83 3.38 -1.75
N LEU A 91 8.93 2.63 -0.65
CA LEU A 91 10.12 1.89 -0.30
C LEU A 91 10.48 0.88 -1.39
N GLU A 92 9.52 0.12 -1.90
CA GLU A 92 9.80 -0.86 -2.96
C GLU A 92 10.19 -0.22 -4.28
N SER A 93 9.55 0.89 -4.64
CA SER A 93 9.93 1.65 -5.82
C SER A 93 11.37 2.17 -5.72
N LEU A 94 11.78 2.59 -4.52
CA LEU A 94 13.14 3.04 -4.24
C LEU A 94 14.15 1.89 -4.31
N ILE A 95 13.83 0.73 -3.72
CA ILE A 95 14.69 -0.46 -3.77
C ILE A 95 14.88 -0.90 -5.22
N ILE A 96 13.80 -1.01 -6.00
CA ILE A 96 13.87 -1.39 -7.41
C ILE A 96 14.69 -0.37 -8.20
N GLY A 97 14.42 0.92 -8.03
CA GLY A 97 15.16 1.98 -8.73
C GLY A 97 16.65 2.01 -8.36
N ALA A 98 16.98 1.88 -7.07
CA ALA A 98 18.36 1.83 -6.61
C ALA A 98 19.09 0.59 -7.14
N SER A 99 18.43 -0.58 -7.12
CA SER A 99 18.99 -1.81 -7.67
C SER A 99 19.25 -1.70 -9.17
N ASP A 100 18.35 -1.06 -9.92
CA ASP A 100 18.50 -0.86 -11.36
C ASP A 100 19.67 0.08 -11.68
N VAL A 101 19.81 1.18 -10.92
CA VAL A 101 20.95 2.12 -11.04
C VAL A 101 22.29 1.43 -10.73
N ILE A 102 22.35 0.62 -9.67
CA ILE A 102 23.57 -0.09 -9.28
C ILE A 102 23.97 -1.11 -10.35
N LYS A 103 23.02 -1.89 -10.88
CA LYS A 103 23.28 -2.86 -11.95
C LYS A 103 23.73 -2.18 -13.25
N HIS A 104 23.12 -1.05 -13.59
CA HIS A 104 23.55 -0.25 -14.74
C HIS A 104 24.96 0.33 -14.56
N TRP A 105 25.31 0.74 -13.35
CA TRP A 105 26.65 1.25 -13.03
C TRP A 105 27.74 0.16 -13.12
N ASN A 106 27.40 -1.09 -12.80
CA ASN A 106 28.32 -2.23 -12.81
C ASN A 106 28.40 -2.97 -14.15
N ASP A 107 27.77 -2.44 -15.21
CA ASP A 107 27.69 -3.07 -16.55
C ASP A 107 26.94 -4.43 -16.59
N ASP A 108 26.21 -4.79 -15.52
CA ASP A 108 25.35 -5.97 -15.42
C ASP A 108 23.94 -5.68 -16.01
N ALA A 109 23.91 -5.18 -17.25
CA ALA A 109 22.69 -4.72 -17.90
C ALA A 109 21.69 -5.85 -18.26
N GLU A 110 22.10 -7.12 -18.21
CA GLU A 110 21.23 -8.26 -18.55
C GLU A 110 20.15 -8.54 -17.50
N ASP A 111 20.42 -8.21 -16.23
CA ASP A 111 19.57 -8.47 -15.05
C ASP A 111 18.80 -7.24 -14.53
N CYS A 112 18.70 -6.19 -15.34
CA CYS A 112 17.96 -4.97 -15.01
C CYS A 112 16.44 -5.19 -15.11
N PHE A 113 15.70 -4.70 -14.12
CA PHE A 113 14.23 -4.81 -14.09
C PHE A 113 13.60 -3.87 -15.13
N LEU A 114 14.26 -2.76 -15.46
CA LEU A 114 13.83 -1.76 -16.45
C LEU A 114 14.55 -1.91 -17.80
N ARG A 115 14.94 -3.14 -18.17
CA ARG A 115 15.70 -3.41 -19.39
C ARG A 115 15.03 -2.90 -20.67
N LYS A 116 13.69 -2.89 -20.71
CA LYS A 116 12.92 -2.23 -21.78
C LYS A 116 12.23 -1.00 -21.23
N GLY A 117 12.36 0.14 -21.92
CA GLY A 117 11.66 1.37 -21.55
C GLY A 117 10.13 1.20 -21.43
N GLN A 118 9.56 0.21 -22.14
CA GLN A 118 8.14 -0.14 -22.03
C GLN A 118 7.77 -0.67 -20.63
N ASP A 119 8.63 -1.47 -20.00
CA ASP A 119 8.39 -2.03 -18.67
C ASP A 119 8.42 -0.92 -17.60
N GLY A 120 9.32 0.06 -17.79
CA GLY A 120 9.36 1.26 -16.95
C GLY A 120 8.15 2.16 -17.07
N VAL A 121 7.63 2.35 -18.29
CA VAL A 121 6.41 3.14 -18.49
C VAL A 121 5.20 2.45 -17.84
N VAL A 122 5.07 1.13 -17.99
CA VAL A 122 3.98 0.36 -17.36
C VAL A 122 4.10 0.43 -15.82
N TRP A 123 5.30 0.24 -15.28
CA TRP A 123 5.55 0.35 -13.84
C TRP A 123 5.18 1.73 -13.30
N PHE A 124 5.62 2.78 -13.97
CA PHE A 124 5.29 4.16 -13.61
C PHE A 124 3.78 4.43 -13.67
N ALA A 125 3.09 3.94 -14.71
CA ALA A 125 1.64 4.11 -14.85
C ALA A 125 0.88 3.43 -13.70
N ILE A 126 1.32 2.23 -13.29
CA ILE A 126 0.76 1.52 -12.13
C ILE A 126 0.97 2.31 -10.85
N LEU A 127 2.18 2.83 -10.61
CA LEU A 127 2.48 3.67 -9.44
C LEU A 127 1.60 4.92 -9.41
N VAL A 128 1.48 5.62 -10.53
CA VAL A 128 0.64 6.82 -10.63
C VAL A 128 -0.82 6.49 -10.32
N TYR A 129 -1.37 5.41 -10.89
CA TYR A 129 -2.73 4.97 -10.59
C TYR A 129 -2.94 4.67 -9.11
N PHE A 130 -1.98 3.99 -8.48
CA PHE A 130 -2.05 3.61 -7.08
C PHE A 130 -2.00 4.83 -6.16
N TYR A 131 -0.99 5.70 -6.32
CA TYR A 131 -0.84 6.91 -5.52
C TYR A 131 -2.00 7.89 -5.72
N TYR A 132 -2.51 8.01 -6.95
CA TYR A 132 -3.69 8.82 -7.24
C TYR A 132 -4.93 8.32 -6.49
N THR A 133 -5.15 7.00 -6.48
CA THR A 133 -6.28 6.39 -5.77
C THR A 133 -6.16 6.59 -4.25
N LEU A 134 -4.96 6.38 -3.68
CA LEU A 134 -4.70 6.64 -2.26
C LEU A 134 -4.92 8.11 -1.88
N TYR A 135 -4.45 9.04 -2.71
CA TYR A 135 -4.62 10.48 -2.50
C TYR A 135 -6.11 10.89 -2.49
N ILE A 136 -6.91 10.35 -3.41
CA ILE A 136 -8.35 10.64 -3.43
C ILE A 136 -9.04 10.04 -2.21
N LEU A 137 -8.69 8.81 -1.81
CA LEU A 137 -9.21 8.18 -0.59
C LEU A 137 -8.89 9.01 0.65
N GLN A 138 -7.65 9.50 0.77
CA GLN A 138 -7.22 10.39 1.84
C GLN A 138 -8.07 11.65 1.90
N LYS A 139 -8.26 12.33 0.76
CA LYS A 139 -9.13 13.52 0.69
C LYS A 139 -10.58 13.19 1.08
N LEU A 140 -11.10 12.07 0.61
CA LEU A 140 -12.46 11.62 0.89
C LEU A 140 -12.68 11.41 2.39
N PHE A 141 -11.77 10.70 3.06
CA PHE A 141 -11.85 10.42 4.49
C PHE A 141 -11.75 11.70 5.32
N ARG A 142 -10.82 12.60 4.97
CA ARG A 142 -10.68 13.91 5.64
C ARG A 142 -11.93 14.78 5.51
N LEU A 143 -12.57 14.78 4.34
CA LEU A 143 -13.82 15.52 4.12
C LEU A 143 -14.96 14.98 5.00
N LYS A 144 -15.03 13.66 5.20
CA LYS A 144 -16.06 13.05 6.04
C LYS A 144 -15.88 13.41 7.52
N VAL A 145 -14.63 13.36 8.02
CA VAL A 145 -14.28 13.79 9.40
C VAL A 145 -14.61 15.26 9.63
N ARG A 146 -14.35 16.13 8.65
CA ARG A 146 -14.74 17.55 8.74
C ARG A 146 -16.25 17.74 8.74
N LYS A 147 -17.01 16.97 7.94
CA LYS A 147 -18.47 17.07 7.91
C LYS A 147 -19.11 16.58 9.20
N SER A 148 -18.59 15.52 9.82
CA SER A 148 -19.09 15.02 11.11
C SER A 148 -18.78 15.99 12.25
N SER A 149 -17.59 16.61 12.25
CA SER A 149 -17.22 17.62 13.26
C SER A 149 -17.91 18.98 13.08
N ALA A 150 -18.25 19.37 11.85
CA ALA A 150 -18.94 20.62 11.55
C ALA A 150 -20.47 20.55 11.74
N THR A 151 -21.03 19.41 12.12
CA THR A 151 -22.45 19.31 12.53
C THR A 151 -22.51 19.62 14.03
N PRO A 152 -22.89 20.85 14.46
CA PRO A 152 -23.13 21.07 15.88
C PRO A 152 -24.38 20.28 16.26
N ALA A 153 -24.47 19.88 17.52
CA ALA A 153 -25.62 19.21 18.12
C ALA A 153 -26.92 20.03 17.97
N ALA A 154 -27.55 20.01 16.79
CA ALA A 154 -28.90 20.51 16.56
C ALA A 154 -29.90 19.43 16.97
N ARG A 155 -29.89 19.05 18.26
CA ARG A 155 -30.96 18.29 18.92
C ARG A 155 -30.79 18.37 20.43
N SER A 156 -31.20 19.52 20.98
CA SER A 156 -31.66 19.62 22.36
C SER A 156 -32.75 20.69 22.43
N ASN A 157 -33.83 20.47 21.67
CA ASN A 157 -35.10 21.14 21.94
C ASN A 157 -35.81 20.33 23.03
N TYR A 158 -35.33 20.44 24.28
CA TYR A 158 -36.17 20.11 25.42
C TYR A 158 -36.99 21.36 25.77
N PRO A 159 -38.33 21.30 25.77
CA PRO A 159 -39.10 22.40 26.31
C PRO A 159 -38.83 22.48 27.82
N LEU A 160 -38.29 23.62 28.27
CA LEU A 160 -38.21 23.98 29.68
C LEU A 160 -39.63 24.08 30.22
N VAL A 161 -40.06 23.06 30.96
CA VAL A 161 -41.28 23.11 31.78
C VAL A 161 -41.05 24.20 32.84
N ARG A 162 -41.77 25.32 32.69
CA ARG A 162 -41.81 26.39 33.67
C ARG A 162 -42.76 25.94 34.78
N VAL A 163 -42.20 25.56 35.94
CA VAL A 163 -42.99 25.31 37.14
C VAL A 163 -43.43 26.68 37.69
N GLN A 164 -44.74 26.84 37.86
CA GLN A 164 -45.38 28.00 38.50
C GLN A 164 -45.16 28.00 40.01
#